data_AF-A0A1L8EFV3-F1
#
_entry.id   AF-A0A1L8EFV3-F1
#
_cell.length_a   1.000
_cell.length_b   1.000
_cell.length_c   1.000
_cell.angle_alpha   90.00
_cell.angle_beta   90.00
_cell.angle_gamma   90.00
#
_symmetry.space_group_name_H-M   'P 1'
#
loop_
_entity.id
_entity.type
_entity.pdbx_description
1 polymer ?
#
loop_
_entity_poly.entity_id
_entity_poly.type
_entity_poly.pdbx_seq_one_letter_code
_entity_poly.pdbx_strand_id
1 'polypeptide(L)'
;MADQLRFDGRVAIVTGAGAGLGREYAHLLASRGAKVVVNDLGGAHNGEGASSRAADVVVSEIKAKGGEAVADYNSVVDGDKVVETAIKAYGRVDIVINNAGILRDRSLAKISEQDWNLIHDVHLKGSFKVTQAAWPYMKKQNYGRIIMTSSNSGIYGNFGQANYSAAKMGLVGLANTVAIEGAKNNIHCNVIIPTAASRMTEGILPDMLFNELKPQLIAPVVVYLCHESCEDNGAYIESAAGWATKVQVYRGKGAVLRTSIDQNTITPEAVQKLWSKVTDMSEAQHLEAISQASGYLLEVLEKLKEGRVGDIEDTFSFGSKDLILYALGIGATVKNPDDLKFLYENDADFSAIPSYFVMPGLMLSMSSNLVASALPSGKADLTNILHGEQYLEICDDIPTSGKLTTTGTVFDVMDKGSGAVVVTNADSYDESGRLLVKNQSSIFVVGAGKFGGKKNPIQGVVPIVAAPNRSPDSSIQYKTSEDQAALYRLSGDLNPLHIDPNFAAISGFKTPILHGLCSLGFSVRAVLAKYANNNSAMFKAVKVRFASPVLPGQTLKVDMWKEGKRIHFRTSVVETGKDVITGAYVDLKDTSAKL
;
A
#
# COMPACT_ATOMS: atom_id res chain seq x y z
N MET A 1 -29.09 -22.18 -10.29
CA MET A 1 -29.11 -20.99 -11.16
C MET A 1 -29.27 -19.81 -10.24
N ALA A 2 -28.36 -18.83 -10.28
CA ALA A 2 -28.52 -17.63 -9.46
C ALA A 2 -29.80 -16.90 -9.87
N ASP A 3 -30.51 -16.31 -8.90
CA ASP A 3 -31.72 -15.54 -9.19
C ASP A 3 -31.40 -14.37 -10.13
N GLN A 4 -32.30 -14.13 -11.08
CA GLN A 4 -32.14 -13.09 -12.08
C GLN A 4 -32.25 -11.70 -11.44
N LEU A 5 -31.28 -10.80 -11.66
CA LEU A 5 -31.40 -9.38 -11.24
C LEU A 5 -32.52 -8.69 -12.03
N ARG A 6 -33.43 -8.02 -11.31
CA ARG A 6 -34.65 -7.39 -11.85
C ARG A 6 -34.81 -5.96 -11.34
N PHE A 7 -35.65 -5.19 -12.01
CA PHE A 7 -35.90 -3.76 -11.78
C PHE A 7 -37.41 -3.47 -11.69
N ASP A 8 -38.19 -4.46 -11.28
CA ASP A 8 -39.62 -4.31 -11.13
C ASP A 8 -39.95 -3.15 -10.18
N GLY A 9 -40.86 -2.27 -10.59
CA GLY A 9 -41.24 -1.08 -9.81
C GLY A 9 -40.23 0.07 -9.81
N ARG A 10 -39.11 -0.04 -10.54
CA ARG A 10 -38.11 1.03 -10.71
C ARG A 10 -38.38 1.84 -11.97
N VAL A 11 -38.22 3.16 -11.88
CA VAL A 11 -38.29 4.07 -13.03
C VAL A 11 -36.90 4.58 -13.40
N ALA A 12 -36.50 4.37 -14.65
CA ALA A 12 -35.19 4.76 -15.16
C ALA A 12 -35.28 5.83 -16.24
N ILE A 13 -34.52 6.90 -16.10
CA ILE A 13 -34.26 7.89 -17.16
C ILE A 13 -32.92 7.55 -17.81
N VAL A 14 -32.90 7.39 -19.14
CA VAL A 14 -31.66 7.23 -19.91
C VAL A 14 -31.59 8.36 -20.93
N THR A 15 -30.58 9.23 -20.80
CA THR A 15 -30.39 10.36 -21.73
C THR A 15 -29.55 9.95 -22.94
N GLY A 16 -29.87 10.47 -24.11
CA GLY A 16 -29.25 10.03 -25.38
C GLY A 16 -29.54 8.56 -25.69
N ALA A 17 -30.77 8.10 -25.45
CA ALA A 17 -31.18 6.71 -25.55
C ALA A 17 -31.70 6.29 -26.93
N GLY A 18 -31.69 7.18 -27.92
CA GLY A 18 -32.16 6.89 -29.28
C GLY A 18 -31.21 6.00 -30.08
N ALA A 19 -29.94 5.90 -29.67
CA ALA A 19 -28.93 5.07 -30.35
C ALA A 19 -27.81 4.59 -29.40
N GLY A 20 -26.92 3.74 -29.91
CA GLY A 20 -25.66 3.36 -29.26
C GLY A 20 -25.83 2.79 -27.84
N LEU A 21 -24.99 3.25 -26.91
CA LEU A 21 -24.96 2.82 -25.51
C LEU A 21 -26.30 3.06 -24.80
N GLY A 22 -26.84 4.27 -24.91
CA GLY A 22 -28.11 4.63 -24.26
C GLY A 22 -29.27 3.74 -24.70
N ARG A 23 -29.33 3.40 -25.99
CA ARG A 23 -30.33 2.46 -26.52
C ARG A 23 -30.23 1.09 -25.84
N GLU A 24 -29.03 0.53 -25.72
CA GLU A 24 -28.84 -0.79 -25.10
C GLU A 24 -29.11 -0.76 -23.58
N TYR A 25 -28.79 0.34 -22.88
CA TYR A 25 -29.17 0.50 -21.48
C TYR A 25 -30.69 0.50 -21.30
N ALA A 26 -31.41 1.25 -22.15
CA ALA A 26 -32.87 1.33 -22.11
C ALA A 26 -33.52 -0.04 -22.39
N HIS A 27 -33.06 -0.74 -23.42
CA HIS A 27 -33.54 -2.10 -23.75
C HIS A 27 -33.29 -3.09 -22.61
N LEU A 28 -32.08 -3.10 -22.04
CA LEU A 28 -31.72 -4.05 -20.99
C LEU A 28 -32.52 -3.79 -19.71
N LEU A 29 -32.64 -2.53 -19.26
CA LEU A 29 -33.45 -2.17 -18.09
C LEU A 29 -34.92 -2.57 -18.28
N ALA A 30 -35.52 -2.25 -19.43
CA ALA A 30 -36.90 -2.60 -19.72
C ALA A 30 -37.12 -4.12 -19.77
N SER A 31 -36.18 -4.88 -20.36
CA SER A 31 -36.24 -6.35 -20.40
C SER A 31 -36.19 -7.00 -19.00
N ARG A 32 -35.75 -6.24 -17.99
CA ARG A 32 -35.66 -6.66 -16.59
C ARG A 32 -36.70 -6.00 -15.69
N GLY A 33 -37.74 -5.38 -16.26
CA GLY A 33 -38.92 -4.91 -15.53
C GLY A 33 -38.93 -3.41 -15.16
N ALA A 34 -37.90 -2.65 -15.53
CA ALA A 34 -37.90 -1.21 -15.31
C ALA A 34 -38.89 -0.50 -16.24
N LYS A 35 -39.51 0.58 -15.75
CA LYS A 35 -40.24 1.53 -16.59
C LYS A 35 -39.27 2.60 -17.07
N VAL A 36 -39.12 2.76 -18.38
CA VAL A 36 -38.03 3.56 -18.95
C VAL A 36 -38.54 4.86 -19.57
N VAL A 37 -37.87 5.97 -19.27
CA VAL A 37 -37.96 7.22 -20.04
C VAL A 37 -36.78 7.25 -21.00
N VAL A 38 -37.09 7.16 -22.30
CA VAL A 38 -36.12 7.19 -23.39
C VAL A 38 -35.98 8.65 -23.83
N ASN A 39 -34.99 9.35 -23.28
CA ASN A 39 -34.70 10.74 -23.66
C ASN A 39 -33.73 10.78 -24.86
N ASP A 40 -34.12 11.46 -25.94
CA ASP A 40 -33.22 11.79 -27.03
C ASP A 40 -33.70 13.05 -27.79
N LEU A 41 -32.81 14.02 -27.98
CA LEU A 41 -33.10 15.23 -28.77
C LEU A 41 -33.26 14.91 -30.27
N GLY A 42 -32.67 13.81 -30.74
CA GLY A 42 -32.66 13.37 -32.13
C GLY A 42 -31.80 14.21 -33.06
N GLY A 43 -30.82 14.93 -32.51
CA GLY A 43 -29.81 15.66 -33.26
C GLY A 43 -28.70 14.74 -33.80
N ALA A 44 -27.90 15.26 -34.72
CA ALA A 44 -26.70 14.58 -35.22
C ALA A 44 -25.59 14.56 -34.16
N HIS A 45 -24.57 13.71 -34.35
CA HIS A 45 -23.45 13.56 -33.40
C HIS A 45 -22.62 14.83 -33.19
N ASN A 46 -22.73 15.82 -34.08
CA ASN A 46 -22.11 17.13 -33.97
C ASN A 46 -23.00 18.15 -33.21
N GLY A 47 -24.18 17.75 -32.72
CA GLY A 47 -25.11 18.60 -31.99
C GLY A 47 -26.04 19.47 -32.85
N GLU A 48 -26.20 19.16 -34.14
CA GLU A 48 -27.13 19.89 -35.03
C GLU A 48 -28.46 19.15 -35.21
N GLY A 49 -29.56 19.91 -35.29
CA GLY A 49 -30.90 19.38 -35.55
C GLY A 49 -31.61 18.81 -34.30
N ALA A 50 -32.89 18.48 -34.48
CA ALA A 50 -33.72 17.79 -33.50
C ALA A 50 -34.76 16.91 -34.21
N SER A 51 -35.08 15.75 -33.66
CA SER A 51 -36.06 14.82 -34.22
C SER A 51 -36.68 13.94 -33.14
N SER A 52 -38.03 13.85 -33.09
CA SER A 52 -38.70 12.94 -32.15
C SER A 52 -38.44 11.46 -32.47
N ARG A 53 -38.14 11.15 -33.74
CA ARG A 53 -38.08 9.79 -34.27
C ARG A 53 -37.07 8.89 -33.55
N ALA A 54 -35.95 9.44 -33.08
CA ALA A 54 -34.91 8.65 -32.42
C ALA A 54 -35.43 7.98 -31.14
N ALA A 55 -36.09 8.73 -30.27
CA ALA A 55 -36.69 8.20 -29.05
C ALA A 55 -37.92 7.31 -29.35
N ASP A 56 -38.77 7.71 -30.30
CA ASP A 56 -40.00 7.00 -30.66
C ASP A 56 -39.75 5.56 -31.12
N VAL A 57 -38.70 5.35 -31.91
CA VAL A 57 -38.31 4.02 -32.40
C VAL A 57 -37.95 3.11 -31.23
N VAL A 58 -37.09 3.56 -30.31
CA VAL A 58 -36.64 2.75 -29.18
C VAL A 58 -37.80 2.43 -28.23
N VAL A 59 -38.70 3.39 -27.98
CA VAL A 59 -39.92 3.15 -27.19
C VAL A 59 -40.81 2.10 -27.85
N SER A 60 -40.99 2.17 -29.17
CA SER A 60 -41.80 1.21 -29.92
C SER A 60 -41.20 -0.20 -29.85
N GLU A 61 -39.87 -0.31 -29.99
CA GLU A 61 -39.15 -1.58 -29.87
C GLU A 61 -39.27 -2.19 -28.45
N ILE A 62 -39.16 -1.36 -27.40
CA ILE A 62 -39.31 -1.80 -26.01
C ILE A 62 -40.73 -2.33 -25.77
N LYS A 63 -41.75 -1.58 -26.21
CA LYS A 63 -43.17 -1.98 -26.09
C LYS A 63 -43.46 -3.26 -26.86
N ALA A 64 -42.90 -3.42 -28.06
CA ALA A 64 -43.06 -4.64 -28.86
C ALA A 64 -42.47 -5.89 -28.17
N LYS A 65 -41.48 -5.72 -27.28
CA LYS A 65 -40.91 -6.78 -26.44
C LYS A 65 -41.59 -6.94 -25.08
N GLY A 66 -42.72 -6.24 -24.85
CA GLY A 66 -43.50 -6.33 -23.62
C GLY A 66 -43.00 -5.45 -22.46
N GLY A 67 -42.07 -4.52 -22.71
CA GLY A 67 -41.60 -3.56 -21.71
C GLY A 67 -42.44 -2.27 -21.65
N GLU A 68 -42.29 -1.50 -20.59
CA GLU A 68 -42.92 -0.17 -20.42
C GLU A 68 -41.91 0.95 -20.71
N ALA A 69 -42.23 1.82 -21.68
CA ALA A 69 -41.42 3.00 -21.98
C ALA A 69 -42.23 4.20 -22.47
N VAL A 70 -41.72 5.41 -22.21
CA VAL A 70 -42.20 6.68 -22.77
C VAL A 70 -41.03 7.47 -23.37
N ALA A 71 -41.31 8.23 -24.43
CA ALA A 71 -40.30 9.07 -25.06
C ALA A 71 -40.21 10.43 -24.37
N ASP A 72 -39.02 11.01 -24.35
CA ASP A 72 -38.77 12.40 -23.98
C ASP A 72 -37.87 13.04 -25.05
N TYR A 73 -38.23 14.25 -25.49
CA TYR A 73 -37.55 14.94 -26.60
C TYR A 73 -36.80 16.20 -26.14
N ASN A 74 -36.69 16.41 -24.82
CA ASN A 74 -36.10 17.62 -24.27
C ASN A 74 -34.56 17.55 -24.35
N SER A 75 -33.92 18.71 -24.48
CA SER A 75 -32.48 18.81 -24.28
C SER A 75 -32.14 18.53 -22.82
N VAL A 76 -31.01 17.88 -22.56
CA VAL A 76 -30.51 17.66 -21.20
C VAL A 76 -30.19 18.95 -20.44
N VAL A 77 -30.03 20.07 -21.14
CA VAL A 77 -29.89 21.40 -20.53
C VAL A 77 -31.19 21.84 -19.83
N ASP A 78 -32.34 21.37 -20.32
CA ASP A 78 -33.67 21.50 -19.71
C ASP A 78 -33.98 20.27 -18.82
N GLY A 79 -33.04 19.88 -17.96
CA GLY A 79 -33.12 18.63 -17.20
C GLY A 79 -34.35 18.50 -16.29
N ASP A 80 -34.97 19.61 -15.88
CA ASP A 80 -36.24 19.63 -15.17
C ASP A 80 -37.39 19.04 -16.00
N LYS A 81 -37.46 19.35 -17.31
CA LYS A 81 -38.48 18.81 -18.23
C LYS A 81 -38.27 17.31 -18.48
N VAL A 82 -37.01 16.88 -18.58
CA VAL A 82 -36.66 15.45 -18.72
C VAL A 82 -37.18 14.65 -17.52
N VAL A 83 -36.94 15.15 -16.31
CA VAL A 83 -37.42 14.51 -15.07
C VAL A 83 -38.95 14.62 -14.94
N GLU A 84 -39.54 15.75 -15.34
CA GLU A 84 -40.99 15.94 -15.36
C GLU A 84 -41.70 14.86 -16.18
N THR A 85 -41.14 14.42 -17.30
CA THR A 85 -41.68 13.31 -18.10
C THR A 85 -41.76 12.01 -17.29
N ALA A 86 -40.73 11.67 -16.51
CA ALA A 86 -40.75 10.49 -15.63
C ALA A 86 -41.83 10.60 -14.54
N ILE A 87 -41.95 11.78 -13.93
CA ILE A 87 -42.92 12.03 -12.87
C ILE A 87 -44.35 12.00 -13.42
N LYS A 88 -44.62 12.60 -14.57
CA LYS A 88 -45.95 12.57 -15.22
C LYS A 88 -46.35 11.16 -15.65
N ALA A 89 -45.42 10.38 -16.20
CA ALA A 89 -45.72 9.04 -16.71
C ALA A 89 -45.83 7.99 -15.61
N TYR A 90 -44.96 8.06 -14.58
CA TYR A 90 -44.78 6.96 -13.63
C TYR A 90 -44.77 7.39 -12.15
N GLY A 91 -44.81 8.70 -11.86
CA GLY A 91 -44.91 9.24 -10.49
C GLY A 91 -43.62 9.18 -9.67
N ARG A 92 -42.50 8.70 -10.23
CA ARG A 92 -41.22 8.54 -9.53
C ARG A 92 -40.03 8.51 -10.50
N VAL A 93 -38.82 8.62 -9.96
CA VAL A 93 -37.54 8.37 -10.65
C VAL A 93 -36.59 7.68 -9.66
N ASP A 94 -36.02 6.56 -10.07
CA ASP A 94 -35.13 5.71 -9.26
C ASP A 94 -33.70 5.68 -9.83
N ILE A 95 -33.59 5.70 -11.15
CA ILE A 95 -32.34 5.53 -11.88
C ILE A 95 -32.19 6.69 -12.88
N VAL A 96 -31.02 7.32 -12.92
CA VAL A 96 -30.66 8.33 -13.93
C VAL A 96 -29.33 7.94 -14.56
N ILE A 97 -29.34 7.61 -15.85
CA ILE A 97 -28.14 7.33 -16.64
C ILE A 97 -27.88 8.54 -17.54
N ASN A 98 -26.92 9.39 -17.13
CA ASN A 98 -26.46 10.53 -17.90
C ASN A 98 -25.50 10.07 -19.00
N ASN A 99 -26.06 9.80 -20.18
CA ASN A 99 -25.33 9.25 -21.33
C ASN A 99 -25.33 10.18 -22.56
N ALA A 100 -26.24 11.16 -22.65
CA ALA A 100 -26.28 12.10 -23.77
C ALA A 100 -24.92 12.77 -24.04
N GLY A 101 -24.58 12.92 -25.32
CA GLY A 101 -23.28 13.43 -25.71
C GLY A 101 -23.15 13.70 -27.20
N ILE A 102 -22.21 14.58 -27.53
CA ILE A 102 -21.88 15.03 -28.89
C ILE A 102 -20.35 15.20 -29.03
N LEU A 103 -19.85 15.40 -30.25
CA LEU A 103 -18.43 15.63 -30.53
C LEU A 103 -18.21 16.89 -31.37
N ARG A 104 -17.17 17.65 -31.02
CA ARG A 104 -16.68 18.85 -31.71
C ARG A 104 -15.15 18.88 -31.64
N ASP A 105 -14.54 17.85 -32.22
CA ASP A 105 -13.09 17.62 -32.13
C ASP A 105 -12.33 18.65 -32.98
N ARG A 106 -11.42 19.39 -32.34
CA ARG A 106 -10.55 20.41 -32.94
C ARG A 106 -9.25 20.46 -32.15
N SER A 107 -8.12 20.64 -32.84
CA SER A 107 -6.85 21.00 -32.17
C SER A 107 -7.06 22.23 -31.29
N LEU A 108 -6.36 22.34 -30.15
CA LEU A 108 -6.58 23.39 -29.14
C LEU A 108 -6.77 24.80 -29.74
N ALA A 109 -5.87 25.23 -30.64
CA ALA A 109 -5.92 26.56 -31.26
C ALA A 109 -7.11 26.80 -32.22
N LYS A 110 -7.86 25.76 -32.58
CA LYS A 110 -9.00 25.79 -33.51
C LYS A 110 -10.34 25.51 -32.83
N ILE A 111 -10.37 25.34 -31.51
CA ILE A 111 -11.62 25.22 -30.75
C ILE A 111 -12.25 26.62 -30.69
N SER A 112 -13.43 26.78 -31.29
CA SER A 112 -14.22 28.00 -31.13
C SER A 112 -14.93 28.01 -29.77
N GLU A 113 -15.36 29.20 -29.31
CA GLU A 113 -16.22 29.33 -28.13
C GLU A 113 -17.48 28.46 -28.22
N GLN A 114 -18.08 28.36 -29.42
CA GLN A 114 -19.26 27.52 -29.63
C GLN A 114 -18.93 26.02 -29.49
N ASP A 115 -17.80 25.57 -30.04
CA ASP A 115 -17.34 24.18 -29.88
C ASP A 115 -17.06 23.85 -28.40
N TRP A 116 -16.54 24.82 -27.63
CA TRP A 116 -16.31 24.65 -26.19
C TRP A 116 -17.62 24.59 -25.41
N ASN A 117 -18.46 25.61 -25.58
CA ASN A 117 -19.70 25.78 -24.82
C ASN A 117 -20.68 24.65 -25.07
N LEU A 118 -20.86 24.23 -26.34
CA LEU A 118 -21.82 23.18 -26.67
C LEU A 118 -21.43 21.83 -26.05
N ILE A 119 -20.13 21.50 -26.05
CA ILE A 119 -19.62 20.29 -25.39
C ILE A 119 -19.86 20.35 -23.88
N HIS A 120 -19.55 21.46 -23.21
CA HIS A 120 -19.77 21.60 -21.78
C HIS A 120 -21.25 21.62 -21.40
N ASP A 121 -22.08 22.27 -22.21
CA ASP A 121 -23.52 22.37 -22.01
C ASP A 121 -24.19 20.98 -22.09
N VAL A 122 -23.90 20.20 -23.13
CA VAL A 122 -24.54 18.87 -23.29
C VAL A 122 -23.99 17.87 -22.28
N HIS A 123 -22.66 17.78 -22.12
CA HIS A 123 -22.06 16.75 -21.28
C HIS A 123 -22.15 17.07 -19.80
N LEU A 124 -21.49 18.15 -19.36
CA LEU A 124 -21.29 18.42 -17.95
C LEU A 124 -22.52 19.10 -17.33
N LYS A 125 -22.96 20.23 -17.89
CA LYS A 125 -24.10 20.99 -17.39
C LYS A 125 -25.41 20.22 -17.54
N GLY A 126 -25.60 19.51 -18.67
CA GLY A 126 -26.77 18.66 -18.89
C GLY A 126 -26.89 17.57 -17.83
N SER A 127 -25.82 16.82 -17.59
CA SER A 127 -25.79 15.79 -16.53
C SER A 127 -26.05 16.37 -15.15
N PHE A 128 -25.48 17.54 -14.84
CA PHE A 128 -25.79 18.28 -13.63
C PHE A 128 -27.28 18.64 -13.53
N LYS A 129 -27.88 19.19 -14.59
CA LYS A 129 -29.28 19.64 -14.61
C LYS A 129 -30.26 18.50 -14.42
N VAL A 130 -30.09 17.38 -15.13
CA VAL A 130 -30.95 16.20 -14.99
C VAL A 130 -30.82 15.60 -13.59
N THR A 131 -29.59 15.45 -13.10
CA THR A 131 -29.33 14.92 -11.75
C THR A 131 -29.91 15.82 -10.66
N GLN A 132 -29.71 17.14 -10.79
CA GLN A 132 -30.27 18.15 -9.89
C GLN A 132 -31.80 18.08 -9.83
N ALA A 133 -32.46 17.93 -10.98
CA ALA A 133 -33.92 17.83 -11.04
C ALA A 133 -34.45 16.53 -10.44
N ALA A 134 -33.73 15.41 -10.56
CA ALA A 134 -34.12 14.12 -9.99
C ALA A 134 -33.87 14.04 -8.47
N TRP A 135 -32.91 14.79 -7.96
CA TRP A 135 -32.42 14.72 -6.58
C TRP A 135 -33.49 14.79 -5.49
N PRO A 136 -34.46 15.74 -5.52
CA PRO A 136 -35.47 15.83 -4.46
C PRO A 136 -36.35 14.57 -4.38
N TYR A 137 -36.62 13.92 -5.52
CA TYR A 137 -37.43 12.70 -5.57
C TYR A 137 -36.67 11.50 -5.00
N MET A 138 -35.42 11.30 -5.42
CA MET A 138 -34.56 10.23 -4.91
C MET A 138 -34.33 10.37 -3.40
N LYS A 139 -34.06 11.59 -2.92
CA LYS A 139 -33.85 11.87 -1.50
C LYS A 139 -35.10 11.59 -0.66
N LYS A 140 -36.28 11.97 -1.15
CA LYS A 140 -37.56 11.67 -0.48
C LYS A 140 -37.85 10.17 -0.43
N GLN A 141 -37.44 9.42 -1.46
CA GLN A 141 -37.63 7.97 -1.56
C GLN A 141 -36.59 7.16 -0.79
N ASN A 142 -35.49 7.79 -0.35
CA ASN A 142 -34.33 7.11 0.23
C ASN A 142 -33.77 6.01 -0.69
N TYR A 143 -33.77 6.28 -2.00
CA TYR A 143 -33.25 5.41 -3.04
C TYR A 143 -32.90 6.24 -4.27
N GLY A 144 -31.70 6.03 -4.82
CA GLY A 144 -31.31 6.57 -6.12
C GLY A 144 -30.08 5.86 -6.67
N ARG A 145 -30.02 5.73 -7.99
CA ARG A 145 -28.84 5.23 -8.71
C ARG A 145 -28.55 6.15 -9.89
N ILE A 146 -27.36 6.74 -9.89
CA ILE A 146 -26.96 7.75 -10.87
C ILE A 146 -25.69 7.27 -11.56
N ILE A 147 -25.67 7.35 -12.89
CA ILE A 147 -24.49 7.05 -13.70
C ILE A 147 -24.07 8.29 -14.45
N MET A 148 -22.78 8.62 -14.33
CA MET A 148 -22.13 9.63 -15.16
C MET A 148 -21.27 8.94 -16.22
N THR A 149 -21.40 9.36 -17.49
CA THR A 149 -20.61 8.77 -18.58
C THR A 149 -19.35 9.60 -18.83
N SER A 150 -18.19 9.15 -18.34
CA SER A 150 -16.88 9.74 -18.62
C SER A 150 -16.27 9.15 -19.90
N SER A 151 -14.94 9.14 -20.03
CA SER A 151 -14.18 8.60 -21.17
C SER A 151 -12.69 8.51 -20.83
N ASN A 152 -11.97 7.56 -21.44
CA ASN A 152 -10.52 7.50 -21.40
C ASN A 152 -9.85 8.78 -21.96
N SER A 153 -10.48 9.51 -22.89
CA SER A 153 -10.00 10.84 -23.31
C SER A 153 -10.04 11.85 -22.15
N GLY A 154 -11.01 11.73 -21.24
CA GLY A 154 -11.02 12.50 -19.99
C GLY A 154 -9.87 12.09 -19.08
N ILE A 155 -9.76 10.79 -18.78
CA ILE A 155 -8.80 10.26 -17.80
C ILE A 155 -7.34 10.52 -18.22
N TYR A 156 -7.01 10.27 -19.48
CA TYR A 156 -5.62 10.27 -19.97
C TYR A 156 -5.30 11.45 -20.91
N GLY A 157 -6.32 12.18 -21.37
CA GLY A 157 -6.19 13.14 -22.46
C GLY A 157 -6.22 12.48 -23.84
N ASN A 158 -6.67 13.22 -24.86
CA ASN A 158 -6.57 12.81 -26.25
C ASN A 158 -6.37 14.02 -27.18
N PHE A 159 -5.56 13.86 -28.22
CA PHE A 159 -5.24 14.94 -29.14
C PHE A 159 -6.50 15.45 -29.85
N GLY A 160 -6.68 16.78 -29.90
CA GLY A 160 -7.82 17.41 -30.57
C GLY A 160 -9.14 17.36 -29.80
N GLN A 161 -9.11 16.99 -28.52
CA GLN A 161 -10.31 16.80 -27.69
C GLN A 161 -10.26 17.57 -26.37
N ALA A 162 -9.65 18.76 -26.31
CA ALA A 162 -9.49 19.49 -25.05
C ALA A 162 -10.83 19.87 -24.38
N ASN A 163 -11.82 20.33 -25.17
CA ASN A 163 -13.19 20.59 -24.71
C ASN A 163 -13.88 19.33 -24.17
N TYR A 164 -13.80 18.22 -24.91
CA TYR A 164 -14.42 16.95 -24.54
C TYR A 164 -13.77 16.32 -23.31
N SER A 165 -12.43 16.28 -23.27
CA SER A 165 -11.66 15.73 -22.15
C SER A 165 -11.94 16.51 -20.86
N ALA A 166 -12.00 17.85 -20.93
CA ALA A 166 -12.36 18.71 -19.81
C ALA A 166 -13.78 18.41 -19.29
N ALA A 167 -14.76 18.31 -20.18
CA ALA A 167 -16.14 17.98 -19.78
C ALA A 167 -16.25 16.57 -19.16
N LYS A 168 -15.56 15.58 -19.72
CA LYS A 168 -15.59 14.19 -19.24
C LYS A 168 -14.88 13.99 -17.90
N MET A 169 -13.80 14.72 -17.62
CA MET A 169 -13.23 14.77 -16.26
C MET A 169 -14.05 15.60 -15.29
N GLY A 170 -14.70 16.67 -15.76
CA GLY A 170 -15.66 17.44 -14.96
C GLY A 170 -16.79 16.56 -14.43
N LEU A 171 -17.24 15.56 -15.21
CA LEU A 171 -18.24 14.58 -14.77
C LEU A 171 -17.73 13.67 -13.65
N VAL A 172 -16.44 13.32 -13.63
CA VAL A 172 -15.83 12.59 -12.50
C VAL A 172 -15.86 13.44 -11.23
N GLY A 173 -15.44 14.71 -11.34
CA GLY A 173 -15.51 15.65 -10.22
C GLY A 173 -16.94 15.87 -9.70
N LEU A 174 -17.92 15.97 -10.60
CA LEU A 174 -19.34 16.06 -10.24
C LEU A 174 -19.80 14.78 -9.52
N ALA A 175 -19.48 13.60 -10.06
CA ALA A 175 -19.88 12.32 -9.48
C ALA A 175 -19.37 12.14 -8.05
N ASN A 176 -18.11 12.53 -7.79
CA ASN A 176 -17.49 12.44 -6.46
C ASN A 176 -18.31 13.15 -5.38
N THR A 177 -18.73 14.39 -5.65
CA THR A 177 -19.52 15.15 -4.69
C THR A 177 -20.94 14.61 -4.58
N VAL A 178 -21.58 14.24 -5.70
CA VAL A 178 -22.93 13.65 -5.69
C VAL A 178 -22.96 12.33 -4.88
N ALA A 179 -21.94 11.50 -5.02
CA ALA A 179 -21.79 10.25 -4.25
C ALA A 179 -21.73 10.51 -2.73
N ILE A 180 -20.96 11.52 -2.31
CA ILE A 180 -20.81 11.90 -0.89
C ILE A 180 -22.13 12.46 -0.34
N GLU A 181 -22.77 13.40 -1.05
CA GLU A 181 -24.01 14.02 -0.62
C GLU A 181 -25.19 13.02 -0.57
N GLY A 182 -25.15 12.00 -1.43
CA GLY A 182 -26.20 11.00 -1.58
C GLY A 182 -26.10 9.80 -0.62
N ALA A 183 -24.91 9.55 -0.07
CA ALA A 183 -24.61 8.34 0.69
C ALA A 183 -25.59 8.07 1.84
N LYS A 184 -25.93 9.11 2.63
CA LYS A 184 -26.86 8.97 3.77
C LYS A 184 -28.31 8.67 3.36
N ASN A 185 -28.65 8.87 2.08
CA ASN A 185 -29.98 8.66 1.56
C ASN A 185 -30.08 7.48 0.57
N ASN A 186 -29.10 6.57 0.57
CA ASN A 186 -29.02 5.44 -0.38
C ASN A 186 -29.14 5.90 -1.85
N ILE A 187 -28.51 7.04 -2.14
CA ILE A 187 -28.36 7.56 -3.50
C ILE A 187 -26.91 7.33 -3.89
N HIS A 188 -26.68 6.39 -4.81
CA HIS A 188 -25.34 6.07 -5.30
C HIS A 188 -25.08 6.78 -6.62
N CYS A 189 -23.87 7.30 -6.79
CA CYS A 189 -23.43 7.92 -8.03
C CYS A 189 -22.11 7.31 -8.47
N ASN A 190 -22.11 6.61 -9.60
CA ASN A 190 -20.92 5.97 -10.15
C ASN A 190 -20.62 6.52 -11.55
N VAL A 191 -19.37 6.35 -11.99
CA VAL A 191 -18.91 6.76 -13.31
C VAL A 191 -18.67 5.53 -14.17
N ILE A 192 -19.24 5.51 -15.37
CA ILE A 192 -18.85 4.56 -16.42
C ILE A 192 -17.86 5.23 -17.38
N ILE A 193 -16.79 4.52 -17.72
CA ILE A 193 -15.77 4.90 -18.70
C ILE A 193 -15.88 3.88 -19.85
N PRO A 194 -16.79 4.09 -20.81
CA PRO A 194 -16.99 3.14 -21.90
C PRO A 194 -15.91 3.29 -22.97
N THR A 195 -15.38 2.17 -23.45
CA THR A 195 -14.65 2.11 -24.72
C THR A 195 -15.51 1.36 -25.73
N ALA A 196 -16.04 2.06 -26.73
CA ALA A 196 -16.92 1.50 -27.75
C ALA A 196 -16.47 1.93 -29.15
N ALA A 197 -16.69 1.06 -30.15
CA ALA A 197 -16.42 1.39 -31.53
C ALA A 197 -17.41 2.47 -31.98
N SER A 198 -16.89 3.43 -32.74
CA SER A 198 -17.71 4.44 -33.40
C SER A 198 -17.56 4.32 -34.92
N ARG A 199 -18.45 4.95 -35.67
CA ARG A 199 -18.30 5.09 -37.13
C ARG A 199 -16.95 5.73 -37.53
N MET A 200 -16.31 6.48 -36.63
CA MET A 200 -15.02 7.12 -36.89
C MET A 200 -13.82 6.18 -36.70
N THR A 201 -14.00 5.04 -36.05
CA THR A 201 -12.93 4.03 -35.83
C THR A 201 -12.99 2.88 -36.84
N GLU A 202 -13.97 2.92 -37.76
CA GLU A 202 -14.15 1.94 -38.83
C GLU A 202 -12.97 2.01 -39.82
N GLY A 203 -12.29 0.89 -40.03
CA GLY A 203 -11.09 0.79 -40.89
C GLY A 203 -9.76 1.17 -40.23
N ILE A 204 -9.76 1.66 -38.99
CA ILE A 204 -8.53 1.96 -38.22
C ILE A 204 -8.19 0.81 -37.27
N LEU A 205 -9.20 0.23 -36.62
CA LEU A 205 -9.03 -0.87 -35.68
C LEU A 205 -9.01 -2.22 -36.42
N PRO A 206 -8.28 -3.22 -35.91
CA PRO A 206 -8.41 -4.59 -36.38
C PRO A 206 -9.86 -5.08 -36.26
N ASP A 207 -10.34 -5.84 -37.26
CA ASP A 207 -11.74 -6.31 -37.33
C ASP A 207 -12.20 -7.04 -36.05
N MET A 208 -11.32 -7.86 -35.46
CA MET A 208 -11.60 -8.54 -34.18
C MET A 208 -11.98 -7.54 -33.08
N LEU A 209 -11.20 -6.47 -32.92
CA LEU A 209 -11.43 -5.47 -31.89
C LEU A 209 -12.68 -4.66 -32.21
N PHE A 210 -12.84 -4.20 -33.45
CA PHE A 210 -14.01 -3.43 -33.86
C PHE A 210 -15.32 -4.21 -33.63
N ASN A 211 -15.33 -5.50 -33.98
CA ASN A 211 -16.49 -6.36 -33.83
C ASN A 211 -16.86 -6.60 -32.36
N GLU A 212 -15.91 -6.62 -31.42
CA GLU A 212 -16.20 -6.85 -29.99
C GLU A 212 -16.49 -5.56 -29.22
N LEU A 213 -16.25 -4.38 -29.78
CA LEU A 213 -16.58 -3.10 -29.12
C LEU A 213 -18.07 -2.74 -29.27
N LYS A 214 -18.94 -3.71 -28.98
CA LYS A 214 -20.40 -3.60 -29.06
C LYS A 214 -20.99 -2.94 -27.80
N PRO A 215 -21.92 -1.98 -27.93
CA PRO A 215 -22.61 -1.38 -26.78
C PRO A 215 -23.29 -2.39 -25.84
N GLN A 216 -23.77 -3.52 -26.38
CA GLN A 216 -24.42 -4.61 -25.64
C GLN A 216 -23.51 -5.23 -24.58
N LEU A 217 -22.19 -5.16 -24.76
CA LEU A 217 -21.22 -5.74 -23.84
C LEU A 217 -20.85 -4.80 -22.68
N ILE A 218 -21.28 -3.53 -22.73
CA ILE A 218 -21.11 -2.55 -21.65
C ILE A 218 -22.40 -2.42 -20.83
N ALA A 219 -23.56 -2.58 -21.46
CA ALA A 219 -24.87 -2.42 -20.81
C ALA A 219 -25.04 -3.22 -19.51
N PRO A 220 -24.61 -4.49 -19.39
CA PRO A 220 -24.73 -5.25 -18.14
C PRO A 220 -24.01 -4.60 -16.96
N VAL A 221 -22.84 -3.98 -17.18
CA VAL A 221 -22.07 -3.30 -16.11
C VAL A 221 -22.84 -2.08 -15.61
N VAL A 222 -23.32 -1.23 -16.52
CA VAL A 222 -24.12 -0.05 -16.18
C VAL A 222 -25.42 -0.44 -15.47
N VAL A 223 -26.10 -1.49 -15.95
CA VAL A 223 -27.34 -1.97 -15.33
C VAL A 223 -27.07 -2.54 -13.94
N TYR A 224 -25.98 -3.28 -13.72
CA TYR A 224 -25.60 -3.75 -12.39
C TYR A 224 -25.32 -2.58 -11.42
N LEU A 225 -24.58 -1.56 -11.85
CA LEU A 225 -24.34 -0.35 -11.04
C LEU A 225 -25.64 0.40 -10.65
N CYS A 226 -26.72 0.17 -11.40
CA CYS A 226 -28.05 0.71 -11.14
C CYS A 226 -28.96 -0.21 -10.31
N HIS A 227 -28.51 -1.42 -9.97
CA HIS A 227 -29.33 -2.38 -9.22
C HIS A 227 -29.35 -2.05 -7.72
N GLU A 228 -30.42 -2.46 -7.03
CA GLU A 228 -30.59 -2.18 -5.60
C GLU A 228 -29.54 -2.87 -4.73
N SER A 229 -29.06 -4.05 -5.15
CA SER A 229 -28.00 -4.80 -4.46
C SER A 229 -26.59 -4.27 -4.68
N CYS A 230 -26.40 -3.30 -5.58
CA CYS A 230 -25.07 -2.74 -5.83
C CYS A 230 -24.73 -1.71 -4.75
N GLU A 231 -23.68 -1.99 -3.98
CA GLU A 231 -23.19 -1.13 -2.89
C GLU A 231 -22.11 -0.13 -3.34
N ASP A 232 -21.59 -0.26 -4.57
CA ASP A 232 -20.64 0.71 -5.12
C ASP A 232 -21.23 2.12 -5.17
N ASN A 233 -20.47 3.09 -4.65
CA ASN A 233 -20.78 4.51 -4.67
C ASN A 233 -19.48 5.31 -4.84
N GLY A 234 -19.43 6.24 -5.79
CA GLY A 234 -18.21 6.98 -6.14
C GLY A 234 -17.20 6.16 -6.95
N ALA A 235 -17.59 5.00 -7.49
CA ALA A 235 -16.71 4.15 -8.28
C ALA A 235 -16.54 4.66 -9.71
N TYR A 236 -15.34 4.50 -10.28
CA TYR A 236 -15.08 4.69 -11.71
C TYR A 236 -14.83 3.34 -12.37
N ILE A 237 -15.71 2.93 -13.26
CA ILE A 237 -15.65 1.61 -13.90
C ILE A 237 -15.37 1.80 -15.38
N GLU A 238 -14.24 1.30 -15.84
CA GLU A 238 -13.96 1.15 -17.27
C GLU A 238 -14.56 -0.15 -17.78
N SER A 239 -15.19 -0.12 -18.96
CA SER A 239 -15.73 -1.33 -19.57
C SER A 239 -15.78 -1.28 -21.09
N ALA A 240 -15.47 -2.42 -21.71
CA ALA A 240 -15.52 -2.68 -23.14
C ALA A 240 -15.40 -4.17 -23.42
N ALA A 241 -15.95 -4.66 -24.55
CA ALA A 241 -15.73 -6.02 -25.05
C ALA A 241 -15.93 -7.16 -24.03
N GLY A 242 -16.85 -6.99 -23.07
CA GLY A 242 -17.13 -7.97 -22.01
C GLY A 242 -16.10 -7.99 -20.88
N TRP A 243 -15.20 -7.02 -20.83
CA TRP A 243 -14.25 -6.76 -19.75
C TRP A 243 -14.63 -5.48 -19.00
N ALA A 244 -14.30 -5.44 -17.71
CA ALA A 244 -14.42 -4.25 -16.88
C ALA A 244 -13.33 -4.20 -15.80
N THR A 245 -12.95 -3.00 -15.39
CA THR A 245 -12.05 -2.75 -14.26
C THR A 245 -12.44 -1.49 -13.49
N LYS A 246 -11.92 -1.34 -12.28
CA LYS A 246 -12.02 -0.10 -11.49
C LYS A 246 -10.81 0.79 -11.76
N VAL A 247 -11.06 2.09 -11.97
CA VAL A 247 -10.05 3.14 -12.09
C VAL A 247 -10.04 3.98 -10.82
N GLN A 248 -8.86 4.36 -10.33
CA GLN A 248 -8.73 5.03 -9.03
C GLN A 248 -7.47 5.92 -8.98
N VAL A 249 -7.54 7.01 -8.20
CA VAL A 249 -6.43 7.96 -8.04
C VAL A 249 -5.52 7.52 -6.90
N TYR A 250 -4.21 7.49 -7.14
CA TYR A 250 -3.19 7.17 -6.14
C TYR A 250 -2.29 8.39 -5.87
N ARG A 251 -1.85 8.55 -4.62
CA ARG A 251 -0.93 9.59 -4.17
C ARG A 251 0.37 8.95 -3.70
N GLY A 252 1.51 9.41 -4.21
CA GLY A 252 2.84 9.01 -3.70
C GLY A 252 3.08 9.48 -2.27
N LYS A 253 4.09 8.90 -1.61
CA LYS A 253 4.52 9.27 -0.25
C LYS A 253 5.00 10.73 -0.17
N GLY A 254 5.61 11.20 -1.25
CA GLY A 254 6.17 12.55 -1.36
C GLY A 254 7.43 12.75 -0.52
N ALA A 255 7.82 14.01 -0.33
CA ALA A 255 9.00 14.37 0.45
C ALA A 255 8.84 15.71 1.17
N VAL A 256 9.45 15.84 2.34
CA VAL A 256 9.56 17.11 3.07
C VAL A 256 10.65 17.97 2.41
N LEU A 257 10.31 19.20 2.03
CA LEU A 257 11.16 20.08 1.21
C LEU A 257 11.97 21.10 2.04
N ARG A 258 12.01 20.95 3.36
CA ARG A 258 12.72 21.82 4.30
C ARG A 258 13.28 21.02 5.48
N THR A 259 14.29 21.55 6.14
CA THR A 259 15.03 20.85 7.22
C THR A 259 14.50 21.14 8.62
N SER A 260 13.71 22.20 8.82
CA SER A 260 13.02 22.47 10.08
C SER A 260 11.70 23.20 9.87
N ILE A 261 10.86 23.23 10.91
CA ILE A 261 9.60 23.96 10.89
C ILE A 261 9.80 25.48 10.86
N ASP A 262 10.91 25.97 11.42
CA ASP A 262 11.29 27.38 11.46
C ASP A 262 11.95 27.86 10.16
N GLN A 263 12.30 26.94 9.26
CA GLN A 263 12.72 27.29 7.92
C GLN A 263 11.51 27.81 7.13
N ASN A 264 11.39 29.13 7.07
CA ASN A 264 10.30 29.86 6.43
C ASN A 264 10.48 30.06 4.92
N THR A 265 11.60 29.60 4.35
CA THR A 265 11.88 29.71 2.92
C THR A 265 12.28 28.35 2.33
N ILE A 266 11.70 28.01 1.18
CA ILE A 266 12.05 26.83 0.39
C ILE A 266 12.50 27.34 -0.97
N THR A 267 13.70 26.96 -1.41
CA THR A 267 14.22 27.39 -2.71
C THR A 267 13.89 26.35 -3.79
N PRO A 268 13.75 26.76 -5.07
CA PRO A 268 13.58 25.82 -6.18
C PRO A 268 14.67 24.75 -6.26
N GLU A 269 15.91 25.04 -5.88
CA GLU A 269 17.03 24.10 -5.87
C GLU A 269 16.83 23.00 -4.82
N ALA A 270 16.25 23.34 -3.66
CA ALA A 270 15.88 22.34 -2.65
C ALA A 270 14.78 21.40 -3.18
N VAL A 271 13.81 21.94 -3.93
CA VAL A 271 12.79 21.14 -4.60
C VAL A 271 13.41 20.23 -5.66
N GLN A 272 14.26 20.77 -6.55
CA GLN A 272 14.96 20.01 -7.59
C GLN A 272 15.76 18.86 -7.00
N LYS A 273 16.51 19.10 -5.92
CA LYS A 273 17.32 18.09 -5.22
C LYS A 273 16.48 16.91 -4.71
N LEU A 274 15.22 17.15 -4.36
CA LEU A 274 14.32 16.15 -3.79
C LEU A 274 13.24 15.66 -4.77
N TRP A 275 13.27 16.13 -6.03
CA TRP A 275 12.18 15.90 -6.98
C TRP A 275 11.95 14.42 -7.29
N SER A 276 13.01 13.61 -7.34
CA SER A 276 12.89 12.16 -7.52
C SER A 276 12.10 11.50 -6.39
N LYS A 277 12.23 11.99 -5.14
CA LYS A 277 11.44 11.52 -4.00
C LYS A 277 10.01 12.05 -4.02
N VAL A 278 9.81 13.29 -4.46
CA VAL A 278 8.46 13.89 -4.61
C VAL A 278 7.61 13.10 -5.61
N THR A 279 8.24 12.62 -6.68
CA THR A 279 7.57 11.94 -7.80
C THR A 279 7.63 10.42 -7.72
N ASP A 280 8.18 9.86 -6.63
CA ASP A 280 8.21 8.42 -6.42
C ASP A 280 6.82 7.87 -6.10
N MET A 281 6.40 6.89 -6.90
CA MET A 281 5.10 6.21 -6.80
C MET A 281 5.21 4.76 -6.34
N SER A 282 6.41 4.29 -5.97
CA SER A 282 6.65 2.91 -5.50
C SER A 282 5.85 2.56 -4.23
N GLU A 283 5.63 3.54 -3.36
CA GLU A 283 4.81 3.46 -2.14
C GLU A 283 3.45 4.20 -2.28
N ALA A 284 2.93 4.36 -3.51
CA ALA A 284 1.70 5.13 -3.71
C ALA A 284 0.46 4.45 -3.07
N GLN A 285 -0.43 5.27 -2.52
CA GLN A 285 -1.64 4.82 -1.83
C GLN A 285 -2.89 5.53 -2.37
N HIS A 286 -4.02 4.84 -2.38
CA HIS A 286 -5.30 5.48 -2.60
C HIS A 286 -5.80 6.13 -1.31
N LEU A 287 -6.39 7.32 -1.43
CA LEU A 287 -7.07 8.01 -0.34
C LEU A 287 -8.57 8.06 -0.61
N GLU A 288 -9.35 7.55 0.33
CA GLU A 288 -10.81 7.42 0.23
C GLU A 288 -11.52 8.78 0.40
N ALA A 289 -10.90 9.72 1.12
CA ALA A 289 -11.52 11.00 1.43
C ALA A 289 -10.49 12.14 1.56
N ILE A 290 -10.97 13.37 1.36
CA ILE A 290 -10.16 14.59 1.51
C ILE A 290 -9.59 14.77 2.93
N SER A 291 -10.28 14.25 3.95
CA SER A 291 -9.82 14.31 5.35
C SER A 291 -8.52 13.53 5.58
N GLN A 292 -8.34 12.38 4.93
CA GLN A 292 -7.10 11.60 5.00
C GLN A 292 -5.92 12.37 4.37
N ALA A 293 -6.17 13.06 3.27
CA ALA A 293 -5.15 13.88 2.62
C ALA A 293 -4.63 15.00 3.54
N SER A 294 -5.54 15.64 4.29
CA SER A 294 -5.23 16.68 5.28
C SER A 294 -4.54 16.13 6.53
N GLY A 295 -4.98 14.96 7.03
CA GLY A 295 -4.36 14.30 8.20
C GLY A 295 -2.88 14.01 7.98
N TYR A 296 -2.53 13.48 6.81
CA TYR A 296 -1.13 13.22 6.43
C TYR A 296 -0.24 14.48 6.48
N LEU A 297 -0.77 15.64 6.10
CA LEU A 297 0.00 16.89 6.16
C LEU A 297 0.31 17.28 7.61
N LEU A 298 -0.63 17.05 8.53
CA LEU A 298 -0.43 17.32 9.96
C LEU A 298 0.68 16.42 10.53
N GLU A 299 0.65 15.12 10.23
CA GLU A 299 1.68 14.17 10.64
C GLU A 299 3.08 14.58 10.15
N VAL A 300 3.18 15.02 8.88
CA VAL A 300 4.43 15.53 8.31
C VAL A 300 4.94 16.75 9.10
N LEU A 301 4.05 17.66 9.50
CA LEU A 301 4.43 18.85 10.28
C LEU A 301 4.84 18.51 11.71
N GLU A 302 4.19 17.54 12.34
CA GLU A 302 4.56 17.04 13.67
C GLU A 302 5.96 16.43 13.67
N LYS A 303 6.24 15.52 12.72
CA LYS A 303 7.58 14.94 12.52
C LYS A 303 8.64 16.03 12.30
N LEU A 304 8.31 17.06 11.51
CA LEU A 304 9.20 18.19 11.26
C LEU A 304 9.46 19.02 12.54
N LYS A 305 8.45 19.20 13.38
CA LYS A 305 8.54 19.95 14.66
C LYS A 305 9.39 19.22 15.70
N GLU A 306 9.34 17.89 15.72
CA GLU A 306 10.14 17.04 16.61
C GLU A 306 11.62 16.98 16.24
N GLY A 307 12.05 17.67 15.17
CA GLY A 307 13.43 17.63 14.70
C GLY A 307 13.82 16.31 14.03
N ARG A 308 12.84 15.45 13.71
CA ARG A 308 13.01 14.14 13.06
C ARG A 308 13.27 14.25 11.56
N VAL A 309 13.94 15.33 11.16
CA VAL A 309 14.14 15.69 9.76
C VAL A 309 15.41 15.04 9.25
N GLY A 310 15.25 13.89 8.60
CA GLY A 310 16.36 13.03 8.21
C GLY A 310 16.39 11.69 8.95
N ASP A 311 15.43 11.43 9.85
CA ASP A 311 15.13 10.06 10.29
C ASP A 311 14.86 9.23 9.04
N ILE A 312 15.63 8.15 8.90
CA ILE A 312 15.41 7.21 7.81
C ILE A 312 14.26 6.32 8.25
N GLU A 313 13.18 6.33 7.48
CA GLU A 313 11.99 5.54 7.73
C GLU A 313 11.84 4.52 6.60
N ASP A 314 11.62 3.26 6.97
CA ASP A 314 11.34 2.18 6.03
C ASP A 314 10.25 1.28 6.61
N THR A 315 9.57 0.54 5.74
CA THR A 315 8.52 -0.38 6.14
C THR A 315 8.98 -1.83 5.97
N PHE A 316 8.62 -2.68 6.93
CA PHE A 316 9.01 -4.08 6.97
C PHE A 316 7.76 -4.93 7.14
N SER A 317 7.39 -5.70 6.11
CA SER A 317 6.24 -6.60 6.15
C SER A 317 6.70 -8.02 6.45
N PHE A 318 5.96 -8.74 7.28
CA PHE A 318 6.24 -10.12 7.60
C PHE A 318 4.97 -10.92 7.85
N GLY A 319 5.06 -12.23 7.64
CA GLY A 319 4.04 -13.20 8.03
C GLY A 319 4.66 -14.49 8.54
N SER A 320 3.82 -15.52 8.72
CA SER A 320 4.24 -16.81 9.26
C SER A 320 5.40 -17.45 8.49
N LYS A 321 5.41 -17.32 7.16
CA LYS A 321 6.50 -17.80 6.29
C LYS A 321 7.86 -17.23 6.72
N ASP A 322 7.93 -15.93 6.99
CA ASP A 322 9.17 -15.24 7.34
C ASP A 322 9.64 -15.65 8.75
N LEU A 323 8.68 -15.81 9.67
CA LEU A 323 8.94 -16.26 11.04
C LEU A 323 9.50 -17.69 11.08
N ILE A 324 8.86 -18.61 10.34
CA ILE A 324 9.30 -20.01 10.25
C ILE A 324 10.67 -20.10 9.57
N LEU A 325 10.87 -19.35 8.48
CA LEU A 325 12.14 -19.30 7.76
C LEU A 325 13.27 -18.81 8.67
N TYR A 326 13.02 -17.76 9.46
CA TYR A 326 13.97 -17.28 10.46
C TYR A 326 14.25 -18.33 11.54
N ALA A 327 13.21 -18.96 12.10
CA ALA A 327 13.36 -19.97 13.14
C ALA A 327 14.24 -21.15 12.67
N LEU A 328 14.01 -21.66 11.44
CA LEU A 328 14.86 -22.66 10.80
C LEU A 328 16.29 -22.13 10.59
N GLY A 329 16.42 -20.87 10.14
CA GLY A 329 17.70 -20.18 9.95
C GLY A 329 18.55 -20.06 11.23
N ILE A 330 17.95 -20.16 12.42
CA ILE A 330 18.64 -20.18 13.72
C ILE A 330 18.56 -21.54 14.42
N GLY A 331 18.29 -22.59 13.64
CA GLY A 331 18.40 -23.99 14.05
C GLY A 331 17.22 -24.54 14.85
N ALA A 332 16.05 -23.90 14.83
CA ALA A 332 14.82 -24.53 15.28
C ALA A 332 14.54 -25.78 14.43
N THR A 333 14.04 -26.84 15.05
CA THR A 333 13.88 -28.12 14.36
C THR A 333 12.69 -28.90 14.87
N VAL A 334 11.94 -29.52 13.95
CA VAL A 334 10.82 -30.44 14.29
C VAL A 334 11.26 -31.68 15.08
N LYS A 335 12.59 -31.95 15.17
CA LYS A 335 13.11 -32.98 16.07
C LYS A 335 12.92 -32.62 17.55
N ASN A 336 12.81 -31.33 17.86
CA ASN A 336 12.43 -30.84 19.17
C ASN A 336 10.92 -30.54 19.16
N PRO A 337 10.07 -31.30 19.87
CA PRO A 337 8.63 -31.04 19.92
C PRO A 337 8.30 -29.62 20.41
N ASP A 338 9.13 -29.07 21.32
CA ASP A 338 8.93 -27.73 21.87
C ASP A 338 9.21 -26.59 20.86
N ASP A 339 9.79 -26.91 19.69
CA ASP A 339 10.02 -25.94 18.60
C ASP A 339 8.86 -25.89 17.60
N LEU A 340 7.86 -26.79 17.67
CA LEU A 340 6.76 -26.84 16.69
C LEU A 340 5.99 -25.52 16.62
N LYS A 341 5.80 -24.86 17.77
CA LYS A 341 5.17 -23.53 17.89
C LYS A 341 5.92 -22.40 17.18
N PHE A 342 7.16 -22.61 16.76
CA PHE A 342 7.92 -21.65 15.94
C PHE A 342 7.96 -22.05 14.46
N LEU A 343 7.47 -23.24 14.12
CA LEU A 343 7.66 -23.88 12.82
C LEU A 343 6.35 -24.22 12.10
N TYR A 344 5.21 -24.08 12.76
CA TYR A 344 3.90 -24.38 12.19
C TYR A 344 2.88 -23.31 12.54
N GLU A 345 2.38 -22.62 11.51
CA GLU A 345 1.50 -21.47 11.64
C GLU A 345 0.10 -21.77 12.19
N ASN A 346 -0.32 -23.04 12.22
CA ASN A 346 -1.58 -23.46 12.85
C ASN A 346 -1.38 -24.13 14.21
N ASP A 347 -0.17 -24.11 14.76
CA ASP A 347 0.03 -24.46 16.17
C ASP A 347 -0.72 -23.44 17.05
N ALA A 348 -1.39 -23.90 18.11
CA ALA A 348 -2.19 -23.04 18.96
C ALA A 348 -1.35 -21.96 19.67
N ASP A 349 -0.06 -22.21 19.87
CA ASP A 349 0.91 -21.29 20.47
C ASP A 349 1.84 -20.67 19.42
N PHE A 350 1.45 -20.65 18.14
CA PHE A 350 2.32 -20.14 17.07
C PHE A 350 2.84 -18.74 17.42
N SER A 351 4.15 -18.60 17.46
CA SER A 351 4.80 -17.36 17.88
C SER A 351 6.13 -17.15 17.17
N ALA A 352 6.59 -15.91 17.11
CA ALA A 352 7.93 -15.60 16.64
C ALA A 352 8.96 -15.92 17.73
N ILE A 353 10.15 -16.35 17.34
CA ILE A 353 11.32 -16.25 18.23
C ILE A 353 11.70 -14.76 18.29
N PRO A 354 11.71 -14.10 19.46
CA PRO A 354 11.76 -12.63 19.57
C PRO A 354 12.94 -11.96 18.89
N SER A 355 14.08 -12.66 18.76
CA SER A 355 15.25 -12.14 18.05
C SER A 355 15.02 -11.91 16.55
N TYR A 356 13.92 -12.42 15.97
CA TYR A 356 13.48 -12.07 14.61
C TYR A 356 13.36 -10.56 14.41
N PHE A 357 12.86 -9.86 15.43
CA PHE A 357 12.60 -8.42 15.35
C PHE A 357 13.86 -7.54 15.38
N VAL A 358 15.05 -8.14 15.29
CA VAL A 358 16.24 -7.39 14.88
C VAL A 358 16.21 -7.00 13.40
N MET A 359 15.47 -7.75 12.57
CA MET A 359 15.45 -7.61 11.10
C MET A 359 14.98 -6.24 10.61
N PRO A 360 13.89 -5.62 11.12
CA PRO A 360 13.45 -4.31 10.63
C PRO A 360 14.53 -3.22 10.78
N GLY A 361 15.16 -3.14 11.96
CA GLY A 361 16.25 -2.19 12.22
C GLY A 361 17.52 -2.49 11.43
N LEU A 362 17.85 -3.77 11.25
CA LEU A 362 18.97 -4.19 10.40
C LEU A 362 18.75 -3.80 8.94
N MET A 363 17.58 -4.10 8.38
CA MET A 363 17.24 -3.79 6.99
C MET A 363 17.25 -2.30 6.75
N LEU A 364 16.64 -1.51 7.63
CA LEU A 364 16.70 -0.05 7.55
C LEU A 364 18.15 0.47 7.54
N SER A 365 19.01 -0.08 8.41
CA SER A 365 20.41 0.34 8.46
C SER A 365 21.21 -0.07 7.22
N MET A 366 20.85 -1.18 6.55
CA MET A 366 21.54 -1.70 5.37
C MET A 366 21.03 -1.07 4.06
N SER A 367 19.73 -0.77 3.97
CA SER A 367 19.11 -0.17 2.78
C SER A 367 19.36 1.34 2.68
N SER A 368 19.92 1.94 3.73
CA SER A 368 20.11 3.38 3.84
C SER A 368 21.57 3.80 3.99
N ASN A 369 21.82 5.09 3.83
CA ASN A 369 23.14 5.68 4.05
C ASN A 369 23.38 6.11 5.51
N LEU A 370 22.60 5.60 6.47
CA LEU A 370 22.62 6.03 7.87
C LEU A 370 24.04 6.00 8.47
N VAL A 371 24.71 4.85 8.37
CA VAL A 371 26.08 4.66 8.88
C VAL A 371 27.11 5.46 8.10
N ALA A 372 27.00 5.49 6.77
CA ALA A 372 27.97 6.18 5.91
C ALA A 372 27.91 7.71 6.09
N SER A 373 26.71 8.27 6.26
CA SER A 373 26.47 9.70 6.49
C SER A 373 27.00 10.21 7.83
N ALA A 374 27.15 9.31 8.82
CA ALA A 374 27.70 9.62 10.13
C ALA A 374 29.22 9.87 10.11
N LEU A 375 29.92 9.47 9.03
CA LEU A 375 31.37 9.49 8.97
C LEU A 375 31.91 10.60 8.05
N PRO A 376 32.95 11.35 8.45
CA PRO A 376 33.44 12.53 7.73
C PRO A 376 33.98 12.30 6.31
N SER A 377 34.15 11.06 5.85
CA SER A 377 34.90 10.77 4.61
C SER A 377 34.30 9.69 3.70
N GLY A 378 33.05 9.26 3.90
CA GLY A 378 32.39 8.32 2.98
C GLY A 378 33.08 6.95 2.85
N LYS A 379 33.85 6.52 3.86
CA LYS A 379 34.66 5.29 3.87
C LYS A 379 33.94 4.06 4.42
N ALA A 380 32.62 4.01 4.36
CA ALA A 380 31.86 2.84 4.86
C ALA A 380 31.22 2.11 3.69
N ASP A 381 31.65 0.88 3.44
CA ASP A 381 31.05 -0.02 2.48
C ASP A 381 31.01 -1.45 3.04
N LEU A 382 30.35 -2.36 2.30
CA LEU A 382 30.14 -3.74 2.76
C LEU A 382 31.45 -4.52 3.02
N THR A 383 32.59 -4.08 2.48
CA THR A 383 33.87 -4.78 2.64
C THR A 383 34.57 -4.44 3.94
N ASN A 384 34.24 -3.31 4.59
CA ASN A 384 34.93 -2.82 5.78
C ASN A 384 34.01 -2.52 6.98
N ILE A 385 32.72 -2.83 6.85
CA ILE A 385 31.72 -2.79 7.92
C ILE A 385 31.69 -4.13 8.67
N LEU A 386 31.91 -4.06 9.98
CA LEU A 386 31.73 -5.19 10.89
C LEU A 386 30.62 -4.88 11.88
N HIS A 387 29.64 -5.78 11.99
CA HIS A 387 28.62 -5.69 13.03
C HIS A 387 29.26 -6.09 14.37
N GLY A 388 29.48 -5.11 15.26
CA GLY A 388 30.24 -5.30 16.49
C GLY A 388 29.36 -5.68 17.68
N GLU A 389 28.28 -4.94 17.92
CA GLU A 389 27.37 -5.17 19.04
C GLU A 389 25.91 -5.01 18.62
N GLN A 390 25.01 -5.76 19.27
CA GLN A 390 23.57 -5.69 19.04
C GLN A 390 22.84 -5.64 20.38
N TYR A 391 21.89 -4.72 20.50
CA TYR A 391 20.86 -4.69 21.53
C TYR A 391 19.48 -4.74 20.89
N LEU A 392 18.58 -5.52 21.45
CA LEU A 392 17.18 -5.61 21.04
C LEU A 392 16.31 -5.65 22.28
N GLU A 393 15.25 -4.86 22.31
CA GLU A 393 14.24 -4.85 23.36
C GLU A 393 12.85 -4.97 22.77
N ILE A 394 12.05 -5.86 23.35
CA ILE A 394 10.62 -5.98 23.07
C ILE A 394 9.87 -5.09 24.06
N CYS A 395 9.16 -4.11 23.53
CA CYS A 395 8.42 -3.10 24.32
C CYS A 395 7.00 -3.54 24.63
N ASP A 396 6.37 -4.31 23.74
CA ASP A 396 4.98 -4.75 23.81
C ASP A 396 4.82 -6.14 23.19
N ASP A 397 3.62 -6.68 23.16
CA ASP A 397 3.31 -7.97 22.56
C ASP A 397 3.57 -7.96 21.05
N ILE A 398 4.30 -8.98 20.59
CA ILE A 398 4.76 -9.10 19.21
C ILE A 398 3.74 -9.88 18.36
N PRO A 399 3.31 -9.35 17.20
CA PRO A 399 2.37 -10.05 16.33
C PRO A 399 3.06 -11.15 15.52
N THR A 400 2.27 -12.07 14.96
CA THR A 400 2.73 -13.17 14.08
C THR A 400 2.70 -12.83 12.60
N SER A 401 2.13 -11.66 12.26
CA SER A 401 2.17 -11.05 10.93
C SER A 401 1.89 -9.57 11.05
N GLY A 402 2.33 -8.78 10.08
CA GLY A 402 1.95 -7.38 9.97
C GLY A 402 2.95 -6.57 9.18
N LYS A 403 2.67 -5.27 9.09
CA LYS A 403 3.58 -4.28 8.51
C LYS A 403 4.10 -3.37 9.63
N LEU A 404 5.41 -3.32 9.77
CA LEU A 404 6.08 -2.45 10.73
C LEU A 404 6.63 -1.22 10.03
N THR A 405 6.46 -0.05 10.64
CA THR A 405 7.19 1.17 10.26
C THR A 405 8.38 1.31 11.18
N THR A 406 9.58 1.38 10.64
CA THR A 406 10.82 1.50 11.43
C THR A 406 11.50 2.82 11.14
N THR A 407 11.85 3.54 12.20
CA THR A 407 12.58 4.81 12.11
C THR A 407 13.96 4.67 12.72
N GLY A 408 14.99 5.16 12.03
CA GLY A 408 16.39 4.96 12.40
C GLY A 408 17.18 6.25 12.46
N THR A 409 18.06 6.34 13.45
CA THR A 409 18.89 7.51 13.74
C THR A 409 20.32 7.12 14.09
N VAL A 410 21.28 8.00 13.80
CA VAL A 410 22.65 7.90 14.32
C VAL A 410 22.62 8.40 15.75
N PHE A 411 22.86 7.51 16.71
CA PHE A 411 22.85 7.83 18.13
C PHE A 411 24.23 8.28 18.62
N ASP A 412 25.29 7.60 18.18
CA ASP A 412 26.65 7.94 18.59
C ASP A 412 27.71 7.63 17.51
N VAL A 413 28.82 8.38 17.53
CA VAL A 413 29.99 8.15 16.67
C VAL A 413 31.26 8.27 17.51
N MET A 414 32.09 7.22 17.50
CA MET A 414 33.35 7.14 18.25
C MET A 414 34.55 6.90 17.32
N ASP A 415 35.68 7.52 17.66
CA ASP A 415 36.98 7.27 17.02
C ASP A 415 37.78 6.26 17.85
N LYS A 416 38.08 5.10 17.26
CA LYS A 416 38.86 4.02 17.90
C LYS A 416 40.27 3.91 17.30
N GLY A 417 40.76 4.96 16.65
CA GLY A 417 42.10 5.03 16.06
C GLY A 417 42.17 4.28 14.73
N SER A 418 42.16 2.95 14.73
CA SER A 418 42.22 2.16 13.48
C SER A 418 40.87 2.04 12.76
N GLY A 419 39.78 2.50 13.37
CA GLY A 419 38.43 2.49 12.81
C GLY A 419 37.49 3.41 13.60
N ALA A 420 36.25 3.49 13.14
CA ALA A 420 35.17 4.22 13.80
C ALA A 420 34.10 3.24 14.33
N VAL A 421 33.41 3.60 15.40
CA VAL A 421 32.17 2.92 15.81
C VAL A 421 31.01 3.88 15.59
N VAL A 422 30.03 3.46 14.82
CA VAL A 422 28.75 4.16 14.65
C VAL A 422 27.69 3.37 15.41
N VAL A 423 27.04 4.02 16.37
CA VAL A 423 25.90 3.47 17.10
C VAL A 423 24.64 4.04 16.49
N THR A 424 23.72 3.17 16.09
CA THR A 424 22.41 3.55 15.54
C THR A 424 21.31 3.05 16.46
N ASN A 425 20.25 3.83 16.59
CA ASN A 425 18.99 3.39 17.18
C ASN A 425 17.97 3.17 16.06
N ALA A 426 17.12 2.17 16.21
CA ALA A 426 15.96 1.97 15.36
C ALA A 426 14.76 1.54 16.20
N ASP A 427 13.65 2.24 16.01
CA ASP A 427 12.38 2.00 16.71
C ASP A 427 11.34 1.52 15.69
N SER A 428 10.69 0.39 15.95
CA SER A 428 9.68 -0.21 15.07
C SER A 428 8.28 -0.15 15.68
N TYR A 429 7.33 0.34 14.89
CA TYR A 429 5.94 0.57 15.26
C TYR A 429 5.01 -0.30 14.40
N ASP A 430 3.88 -0.75 14.96
CA ASP A 430 2.82 -1.36 14.17
C ASP A 430 1.98 -0.32 13.40
N GLU A 431 1.03 -0.80 12.59
CA GLU A 431 0.16 0.05 11.76
C GLU A 431 -0.74 1.00 12.58
N SER A 432 -0.91 0.76 13.89
CA SER A 432 -1.63 1.66 14.80
C SER A 432 -0.74 2.74 15.43
N GLY A 433 0.58 2.69 15.19
CA GLY A 433 1.57 3.59 15.77
C GLY A 433 2.12 3.14 17.13
N ARG A 434 1.82 1.91 17.57
CA ARG A 434 2.32 1.38 18.85
C ARG A 434 3.75 0.88 18.71
N LEU A 435 4.64 1.31 19.62
CA LEU A 435 6.04 0.91 19.65
C LEU A 435 6.19 -0.54 20.10
N LEU A 436 6.70 -1.40 19.24
CA LEU A 436 6.91 -2.83 19.54
C LEU A 436 8.35 -3.15 19.91
N VAL A 437 9.30 -2.51 19.25
CA VAL A 437 10.71 -2.93 19.27
C VAL A 437 11.63 -1.72 19.32
N LYS A 438 12.65 -1.80 20.18
CA LYS A 438 13.82 -0.91 20.15
C LYS A 438 15.05 -1.72 19.79
N ASN A 439 15.83 -1.21 18.84
CA ASN A 439 17.07 -1.78 18.38
C ASN A 439 18.18 -0.76 18.57
N GLN A 440 19.32 -1.19 19.12
CA GLN A 440 20.55 -0.41 19.09
C GLN A 440 21.68 -1.28 18.55
N SER A 441 22.26 -0.87 17.43
CA SER A 441 23.37 -1.59 16.79
C SER A 441 24.65 -0.77 16.88
N SER A 442 25.79 -1.44 16.98
CA SER A 442 27.12 -0.81 16.90
C SER A 442 27.88 -1.40 15.72
N ILE A 443 28.14 -0.56 14.74
CA ILE A 443 28.88 -0.91 13.54
C ILE A 443 30.30 -0.38 13.64
N PHE A 444 31.29 -1.27 13.53
CA PHE A 444 32.69 -0.90 13.44
C PHE A 444 33.10 -0.77 11.97
N VAL A 445 33.56 0.40 11.57
CA VAL A 445 34.04 0.68 10.21
C VAL A 445 35.56 0.72 10.22
N VAL A 446 36.17 -0.31 9.65
CA VAL A 446 37.63 -0.48 9.61
C VAL A 446 38.25 0.61 8.74
N GLY A 447 39.30 1.28 9.23
CA GLY A 447 40.00 2.33 8.50
C GLY A 447 39.34 3.71 8.54
N ALA A 448 38.17 3.84 9.16
CA ALA A 448 37.43 5.10 9.30
C ALA A 448 37.77 5.91 10.57
N GLY A 449 38.84 5.56 11.30
CA GLY A 449 39.29 6.28 12.48
C GLY A 449 40.21 7.48 12.18
N LYS A 450 40.82 8.05 13.22
CA LYS A 450 41.75 9.21 13.17
C LYS A 450 41.11 10.52 12.69
N PHE A 451 39.82 10.69 12.90
CA PHE A 451 39.09 11.93 12.62
C PHE A 451 38.97 12.85 13.83
N GLY A 452 39.56 12.47 14.98
CA GLY A 452 39.58 13.31 16.19
C GLY A 452 38.28 13.26 16.99
N GLY A 453 37.45 12.24 16.76
CA GLY A 453 36.22 12.01 17.52
C GLY A 453 36.47 11.54 18.95
N LYS A 454 35.40 11.48 19.74
CA LYS A 454 35.46 10.95 21.11
C LYS A 454 35.76 9.44 21.10
N LYS A 455 36.48 8.97 22.13
CA LYS A 455 36.86 7.55 22.27
C LYS A 455 35.84 6.73 23.04
N ASN A 456 35.08 7.36 23.94
CA ASN A 456 34.15 6.70 24.84
C ASN A 456 32.71 6.96 24.41
N PRO A 457 31.81 5.99 24.62
CA PRO A 457 30.40 6.13 24.28
C PRO A 457 29.73 7.19 25.17
N ILE A 458 28.68 7.84 24.65
CA ILE A 458 27.81 8.70 25.46
C ILE A 458 26.84 7.89 26.32
N GLN A 459 26.23 8.58 27.29
CA GLN A 459 25.12 8.02 28.06
C GLN A 459 23.97 7.60 27.12
N GLY A 460 23.43 6.40 27.34
CA GLY A 460 22.36 5.81 26.52
C GLY A 460 22.83 4.74 25.52
N VAL A 461 24.15 4.59 25.31
CA VAL A 461 24.69 3.38 24.66
C VAL A 461 24.59 2.22 25.66
N VAL A 462 23.86 1.16 25.31
CA VAL A 462 23.62 0.01 26.19
C VAL A 462 24.91 -0.78 26.38
N PRO A 463 25.43 -0.90 27.62
CA PRO A 463 26.73 -1.52 27.87
C PRO A 463 26.66 -3.05 27.76
N ILE A 464 27.78 -3.64 27.35
CA ILE A 464 28.02 -5.07 27.56
C ILE A 464 28.22 -5.38 29.05
N VAL A 465 27.97 -6.61 29.46
CA VAL A 465 28.18 -7.05 30.85
C VAL A 465 28.98 -8.34 30.85
N ALA A 466 30.10 -8.35 31.59
CA ALA A 466 30.94 -9.54 31.72
C ALA A 466 30.14 -10.72 32.30
N ALA A 467 30.51 -11.94 31.91
CA ALA A 467 29.95 -13.14 32.50
C ALA A 467 30.37 -13.23 34.00
N PRO A 468 29.52 -13.78 34.88
CA PRO A 468 29.88 -14.01 36.26
C PRO A 468 31.17 -14.84 36.39
N ASN A 469 32.04 -14.46 37.33
CA ASN A 469 33.33 -15.14 37.55
C ASN A 469 33.15 -16.45 38.35
N ARG A 470 32.38 -17.38 37.80
CA ARG A 470 32.08 -18.73 38.32
C ARG A 470 31.72 -19.67 37.18
N SER A 471 31.63 -20.96 37.44
CA SER A 471 31.17 -21.95 36.45
C SER A 471 29.75 -21.64 35.95
N PRO A 472 29.43 -21.91 34.66
CA PRO A 472 28.07 -21.77 34.13
C PRO A 472 27.07 -22.62 34.89
N ASP A 473 25.84 -22.13 35.06
CA ASP A 473 24.73 -22.89 35.64
C ASP A 473 24.23 -23.97 34.66
N SER A 474 24.40 -23.72 33.37
CA SER A 474 24.01 -24.64 32.30
C SER A 474 24.77 -24.35 31.01
N SER A 475 24.96 -25.38 30.19
CA SER A 475 25.50 -25.25 28.84
C SER A 475 24.67 -26.05 27.84
N ILE A 476 24.38 -25.49 26.68
CA ILE A 476 23.67 -26.17 25.57
C ILE A 476 24.56 -26.13 24.32
N GLN A 477 24.57 -27.22 23.55
CA GLN A 477 25.32 -27.29 22.29
C GLN A 477 24.38 -27.44 21.10
N TYR A 478 24.68 -26.73 20.02
CA TYR A 478 23.99 -26.82 18.75
C TYR A 478 25.01 -26.95 17.62
N LYS A 479 24.90 -28.02 16.83
CA LYS A 479 25.66 -28.14 15.59
C LYS A 479 24.94 -27.37 14.49
N THR A 480 25.61 -26.41 13.87
CA THR A 480 25.10 -25.71 12.70
C THR A 480 25.22 -26.60 11.46
N SER A 481 24.37 -26.38 10.45
CA SER A 481 24.55 -27.00 9.14
C SER A 481 25.62 -26.28 8.32
N GLU A 482 26.17 -26.93 7.28
CA GLU A 482 27.04 -26.25 6.31
C GLU A 482 26.28 -25.16 5.54
N ASP A 483 24.97 -25.35 5.34
CA ASP A 483 24.08 -24.39 4.67
C ASP A 483 23.51 -23.33 5.60
N GLN A 484 23.95 -23.24 6.87
CA GLN A 484 23.28 -22.41 7.88
C GLN A 484 23.23 -20.93 7.49
N ALA A 485 24.33 -20.41 6.92
CA ALA A 485 24.40 -19.03 6.45
C ALA A 485 23.55 -18.82 5.18
N ALA A 486 23.51 -19.82 4.29
CA ALA A 486 22.70 -19.79 3.07
C ALA A 486 21.19 -19.79 3.37
N LEU A 487 20.77 -20.44 4.46
CA LEU A 487 19.40 -20.40 4.95
C LEU A 487 19.10 -19.09 5.69
N TYR A 488 19.94 -18.69 6.66
CA TYR A 488 19.69 -17.52 7.49
C TYR A 488 19.62 -16.22 6.70
N ARG A 489 20.44 -16.05 5.65
CA ARG A 489 20.41 -14.85 4.80
C ARG A 489 19.04 -14.60 4.15
N LEU A 490 18.22 -15.65 3.97
CA LEU A 490 16.88 -15.50 3.40
C LEU A 490 15.91 -14.76 4.33
N SER A 491 16.28 -14.56 5.61
CA SER A 491 15.53 -13.70 6.54
C SER A 491 15.79 -12.20 6.34
N GLY A 492 16.77 -11.81 5.50
CA GLY A 492 16.96 -10.42 5.07
C GLY A 492 18.41 -10.00 4.84
N ASP A 493 19.38 -10.52 5.61
CA ASP A 493 20.78 -10.12 5.48
C ASP A 493 21.48 -10.83 4.31
N LEU A 494 21.39 -10.19 3.13
CA LEU A 494 21.91 -10.70 1.88
C LEU A 494 23.41 -10.41 1.66
N ASN A 495 24.16 -9.92 2.65
CA ASN A 495 25.58 -9.58 2.50
C ASN A 495 26.37 -10.76 1.89
N PRO A 496 27.07 -10.56 0.74
CA PRO A 496 27.79 -11.63 0.06
C PRO A 496 28.89 -12.29 0.90
N LEU A 497 29.41 -11.62 1.92
CA LEU A 497 30.38 -12.16 2.90
C LEU A 497 29.97 -13.53 3.47
N HIS A 498 28.67 -13.79 3.57
CA HIS A 498 28.13 -14.99 4.18
C HIS A 498 27.89 -16.16 3.22
N ILE A 499 28.17 -15.99 1.92
CA ILE A 499 27.93 -17.05 0.91
C ILE A 499 28.95 -17.10 -0.22
N ASP A 500 29.50 -15.96 -0.66
CA ASP A 500 30.46 -15.88 -1.76
C ASP A 500 31.91 -15.95 -1.24
N PRO A 501 32.68 -17.00 -1.58
CA PRO A 501 34.08 -17.12 -1.17
C PRO A 501 34.97 -15.97 -1.65
N ASN A 502 34.72 -15.40 -2.83
CA ASN A 502 35.52 -14.30 -3.37
C ASN A 502 35.32 -13.03 -2.54
N PHE A 503 34.05 -12.72 -2.23
CA PHE A 503 33.72 -11.58 -1.40
C PHE A 503 34.26 -11.75 0.03
N ALA A 504 34.12 -12.95 0.61
CA ALA A 504 34.66 -13.25 1.93
C ALA A 504 36.18 -13.02 1.99
N ALA A 505 36.92 -13.45 0.96
CA ALA A 505 38.35 -13.23 0.85
C ALA A 505 38.72 -11.73 0.79
N ILE A 506 37.99 -10.93 0.01
CA ILE A 506 38.18 -9.47 -0.07
C ILE A 506 37.91 -8.80 1.27
N SER A 507 36.92 -9.28 2.02
CA SER A 507 36.59 -8.85 3.38
C SER A 507 37.51 -9.40 4.48
N GLY A 508 38.58 -10.12 4.12
CA GLY A 508 39.60 -10.60 5.06
C GLY A 508 39.31 -11.95 5.72
N PHE A 509 38.35 -12.72 5.21
CA PHE A 509 38.00 -14.06 5.70
C PHE A 509 38.40 -15.14 4.70
N LYS A 510 38.93 -16.27 5.19
CA LYS A 510 39.36 -17.38 4.32
C LYS A 510 38.21 -18.08 3.61
N THR A 511 37.04 -18.10 4.24
CA THR A 511 35.81 -18.74 3.76
C THR A 511 34.62 -17.91 4.23
N PRO A 512 33.44 -18.06 3.62
CA PRO A 512 32.22 -17.44 4.13
C PRO A 512 31.98 -17.79 5.59
N ILE A 513 31.59 -16.79 6.38
CA ILE A 513 31.32 -16.92 7.81
C ILE A 513 29.82 -16.91 8.07
N LEU A 514 29.38 -17.51 9.17
CA LEU A 514 28.00 -17.40 9.64
C LEU A 514 27.72 -15.98 10.16
N HIS A 515 26.52 -15.46 9.93
CA HIS A 515 26.09 -14.18 10.48
C HIS A 515 26.19 -14.18 12.01
N GLY A 516 26.72 -13.10 12.59
CA GLY A 516 26.73 -12.93 14.05
C GLY A 516 25.33 -13.00 14.65
N LEU A 517 24.35 -12.39 13.97
CA LEU A 517 22.94 -12.43 14.37
C LEU A 517 22.31 -13.84 14.28
N CYS A 518 22.81 -14.71 13.41
CA CYS A 518 22.40 -16.13 13.41
C CYS A 518 22.90 -16.82 14.69
N SER A 519 24.18 -16.63 15.03
CA SER A 519 24.77 -17.16 16.28
C SER A 519 24.06 -16.61 17.53
N LEU A 520 23.62 -15.34 17.48
CA LEU A 520 22.75 -14.75 18.50
C LEU A 520 21.41 -15.49 18.61
N GLY A 521 20.76 -15.78 17.48
CA GLY A 521 19.50 -16.54 17.47
C GLY A 521 19.63 -17.92 18.12
N PHE A 522 20.69 -18.67 17.80
CA PHE A 522 21.01 -19.94 18.49
C PHE A 522 21.16 -19.76 20.01
N SER A 523 21.80 -18.66 20.43
CA SER A 523 22.03 -18.35 21.84
C SER A 523 20.75 -17.96 22.58
N VAL A 524 19.90 -17.14 21.96
CA VAL A 524 18.58 -16.78 22.49
C VAL A 524 17.69 -18.00 22.62
N ARG A 525 17.70 -18.91 21.62
CA ARG A 525 16.99 -20.20 21.72
C ARG A 525 17.47 -21.04 22.89
N ALA A 526 18.78 -21.14 23.13
CA ALA A 526 19.31 -21.85 24.31
C ALA A 526 18.77 -21.26 25.62
N VAL A 527 18.74 -19.93 25.73
CA VAL A 527 18.20 -19.25 26.92
C VAL A 527 16.69 -19.49 27.07
N LEU A 528 15.91 -19.37 26.01
CA LEU A 528 14.47 -19.58 26.05
C LEU A 528 14.11 -21.02 26.41
N ALA A 529 14.77 -22.00 25.79
CA ALA A 529 14.57 -23.41 26.11
C ALA A 529 14.90 -23.71 27.56
N LYS A 530 15.99 -23.11 28.09
CA LYS A 530 16.46 -23.42 29.44
C LYS A 530 15.71 -22.68 30.55
N TYR A 531 15.38 -21.40 30.35
CA TYR A 531 14.94 -20.50 31.40
C TYR A 531 13.56 -19.88 31.18
N ALA A 532 12.95 -20.09 30.02
CA ALA A 532 11.63 -19.54 29.69
C ALA A 532 10.63 -20.61 29.19
N ASN A 533 10.97 -21.90 29.25
CA ASN A 533 10.12 -22.98 28.74
C ASN A 533 9.67 -22.76 27.28
N ASN A 534 10.58 -22.24 26.44
CA ASN A 534 10.29 -21.80 25.07
C ASN A 534 9.13 -20.79 24.94
N ASN A 535 8.77 -20.06 26.01
CA ASN A 535 7.77 -19.02 25.95
C ASN A 535 8.39 -17.69 25.48
N SER A 536 8.14 -17.32 24.22
CA SER A 536 8.61 -16.06 23.63
C SER A 536 8.13 -14.81 24.38
N ALA A 537 6.94 -14.85 25.00
CA ALA A 537 6.40 -13.70 25.72
C ALA A 537 7.23 -13.33 26.96
N MET A 538 8.03 -14.26 27.48
CA MET A 538 8.94 -14.02 28.61
C MET A 538 10.21 -13.27 28.22
N PHE A 539 10.54 -13.16 26.93
CA PHE A 539 11.70 -12.38 26.49
C PHE A 539 11.46 -10.89 26.69
N LYS A 540 12.43 -10.17 27.27
CA LYS A 540 12.39 -8.70 27.37
C LYS A 540 13.45 -8.05 26.48
N ALA A 541 14.71 -8.44 26.63
CA ALA A 541 15.80 -7.83 25.86
C ALA A 541 16.99 -8.78 25.70
N VAL A 542 17.87 -8.49 24.73
CA VAL A 542 19.18 -9.14 24.58
C VAL A 542 20.24 -8.11 24.23
N LYS A 543 21.44 -8.25 24.80
CA LYS A 543 22.64 -7.50 24.43
C LYS A 543 23.77 -8.47 24.13
N VAL A 544 24.53 -8.22 23.06
CA VAL A 544 25.72 -9.00 22.71
C VAL A 544 26.85 -8.17 22.13
N ARG A 545 28.07 -8.69 22.25
CA ARG A 545 29.22 -8.35 21.40
C ARG A 545 29.64 -9.56 20.58
N PHE A 546 29.77 -9.38 19.28
CA PHE A 546 30.35 -10.35 18.36
C PHE A 546 31.87 -10.25 18.43
N ALA A 547 32.52 -11.31 18.87
CA ALA A 547 33.96 -11.30 19.21
C ALA A 547 34.83 -12.05 18.19
N SER A 548 34.28 -13.03 17.49
CA SER A 548 35.01 -13.85 16.52
C SER A 548 34.05 -14.51 15.52
N PRO A 549 34.52 -14.84 14.30
CA PRO A 549 33.70 -15.49 13.29
C PRO A 549 33.38 -16.95 13.65
N VAL A 550 32.22 -17.41 13.19
CA VAL A 550 31.79 -18.81 13.20
C VAL A 550 31.77 -19.30 11.75
N LEU A 551 32.23 -20.52 11.49
CA LEU A 551 32.06 -21.17 10.18
C LEU A 551 30.80 -22.04 10.20
N PRO A 552 29.93 -22.00 9.17
CA PRO A 552 28.85 -22.96 9.03
C PRO A 552 29.37 -24.41 9.14
N GLY A 553 28.62 -25.29 9.80
CA GLY A 553 29.01 -26.67 10.12
C GLY A 553 29.66 -26.84 11.50
N GLN A 554 30.16 -25.77 12.11
CA GLN A 554 30.74 -25.80 13.46
C GLN A 554 29.67 -25.93 14.56
N THR A 555 30.13 -26.37 15.74
CA THR A 555 29.29 -26.58 16.91
C THR A 555 29.40 -25.40 17.87
N LEU A 556 28.26 -24.74 18.09
CA LEU A 556 28.13 -23.67 19.08
C LEU A 556 27.83 -24.26 20.45
N LYS A 557 28.56 -23.81 21.47
CA LYS A 557 28.27 -24.07 22.88
C LYS A 557 27.90 -22.78 23.57
N VAL A 558 26.70 -22.72 24.14
CA VAL A 558 26.14 -21.58 24.86
C VAL A 558 26.21 -21.86 26.35
N ASP A 559 27.15 -21.20 27.04
CA ASP A 559 27.26 -21.20 28.49
C ASP A 559 26.35 -20.11 29.07
N MET A 560 25.59 -20.43 30.12
CA MET A 560 24.60 -19.52 30.71
C MET A 560 24.71 -19.45 32.23
N TRP A 561 24.53 -18.25 32.78
CA TRP A 561 24.50 -17.97 34.21
C TRP A 561 23.25 -17.16 34.56
N LYS A 562 22.46 -17.63 35.52
CA LYS A 562 21.25 -16.97 35.97
C LYS A 562 21.53 -16.04 37.15
N GLU A 563 21.19 -14.77 37.00
CA GLU A 563 21.21 -13.75 38.05
C GLU A 563 19.86 -13.01 38.08
N GLY A 564 18.92 -13.52 38.88
CA GLY A 564 17.55 -13.01 38.93
C GLY A 564 16.85 -13.18 37.57
N LYS A 565 16.47 -12.05 36.96
CA LYS A 565 15.81 -11.98 35.64
C LYS A 565 16.80 -12.02 34.48
N ARG A 566 18.07 -11.75 34.75
CA ARG A 566 19.11 -11.67 33.74
C ARG A 566 19.80 -13.01 33.60
N ILE A 567 19.84 -13.52 32.37
CA ILE A 567 20.63 -14.68 31.99
C ILE A 567 21.85 -14.17 31.24
N HIS A 568 23.00 -14.13 31.91
CA HIS A 568 24.26 -13.88 31.24
C HIS A 568 24.58 -15.09 30.38
N PHE A 569 25.15 -14.87 29.20
CA PHE A 569 25.58 -15.97 28.36
C PHE A 569 26.86 -15.67 27.60
N ARG A 570 27.50 -16.73 27.14
CA ARG A 570 28.67 -16.70 26.29
C ARG A 570 28.56 -17.84 25.30
N THR A 571 28.89 -17.56 24.04
CA THR A 571 28.85 -18.58 22.98
C THR A 571 30.25 -18.81 22.46
N SER A 572 30.65 -20.08 22.40
CA SER A 572 31.96 -20.53 21.92
C SER A 572 31.82 -21.57 20.83
N VAL A 573 32.85 -21.71 19.99
CA VAL A 573 32.95 -22.79 19.00
C VAL A 573 33.68 -23.96 19.64
N VAL A 574 33.01 -25.11 19.77
CA VAL A 574 33.53 -26.29 20.48
C VAL A 574 34.85 -26.77 19.88
N GLU A 575 34.94 -26.79 18.56
CA GLU A 575 36.10 -27.30 17.82
C GLU A 575 37.37 -26.45 18.02
N THR A 576 37.22 -25.18 18.36
CA THR A 576 38.36 -24.23 18.48
C THR A 576 38.55 -23.69 19.90
N GLY A 577 37.55 -23.83 20.76
CA GLY A 577 37.51 -23.22 22.10
C GLY A 577 37.39 -21.70 22.09
N LYS A 578 37.21 -21.05 20.92
CA LYS A 578 37.14 -19.59 20.80
C LYS A 578 35.76 -19.07 21.15
N ASP A 579 35.72 -18.00 21.94
CA ASP A 579 34.51 -17.24 22.22
C ASP A 579 34.11 -16.39 21.01
N VAL A 580 32.87 -16.56 20.56
CA VAL A 580 32.29 -15.85 19.40
C VAL A 580 31.25 -14.81 19.81
N ILE A 581 30.58 -15.01 20.95
CA ILE A 581 29.71 -14.01 21.59
C ILE A 581 30.18 -13.81 23.03
N THR A 582 30.41 -12.55 23.40
CA THR A 582 30.90 -12.15 24.73
C THR A 582 30.11 -10.96 25.28
N GLY A 583 30.27 -10.69 26.59
CA GLY A 583 29.68 -9.51 27.22
C GLY A 583 28.14 -9.51 27.17
N ALA A 584 27.53 -10.69 27.11
CA ALA A 584 26.18 -10.87 26.61
C ALA A 584 25.19 -11.29 27.71
N TYR A 585 23.94 -10.87 27.54
CA TYR A 585 22.86 -11.26 28.42
C TYR A 585 21.50 -11.23 27.70
N VAL A 586 20.56 -12.02 28.21
CA VAL A 586 19.12 -11.92 27.94
C VAL A 586 18.42 -11.50 29.23
N ASP A 587 17.56 -10.50 29.16
CA ASP A 587 16.62 -10.17 30.24
C ASP A 587 15.27 -10.84 29.97
N LEU A 588 14.72 -11.49 31.00
CA LEU A 588 13.37 -12.08 30.98
C LEU A 588 12.38 -11.22 31.76
N LYS A 589 11.09 -11.28 31.40
CA LYS A 589 9.96 -10.68 32.13
C LYS A 589 9.70 -11.42 33.45
N ASP A 590 8.98 -10.79 34.39
CA ASP A 590 8.59 -11.41 35.66
C ASP A 590 7.58 -12.55 35.46
N THR A 591 7.76 -13.64 36.21
CA THR A 591 6.81 -14.78 36.26
C THR A 591 5.56 -14.51 37.12
N SER A 592 5.34 -13.27 37.60
CA SER A 592 4.20 -12.90 38.45
C SER A 592 3.02 -12.30 37.69
N ALA A 593 3.07 -12.21 36.36
CA ALA A 593 1.91 -11.86 35.55
C ALA A 593 1.00 -13.09 35.44
N LYS A 594 -0.21 -12.99 36.01
CA LYS A 594 -1.24 -14.02 35.96
C LYS A 594 -1.51 -14.42 34.50
N LEU A 595 -1.50 -15.74 34.26
CA LEU A 595 -2.19 -16.39 33.14
C LEU A 595 -3.66 -15.95 33.06
#